data_AF-A0A9E3W2V9-F1
#
_entry.id   AF-A0A9E3W2V9-F1
#
_cell.length_a   1.000
_cell.length_b   1.000
_cell.length_c   1.000
_cell.angle_alpha   90.00
_cell.angle_beta   90.00
_cell.angle_gamma   90.00
#
_symmetry.space_group_name_H-M   'P 1'
#
loop_
_entity.id
_entity.type
_entity.pdbx_description
1 polymer ?
#
loop_
_entity_poly.entity_id
_entity_poly.type
_entity_poly.pdbx_seq_one_letter_code
_entity_poly.pdbx_strand_id
1 'polypeptide(L)'
;MKKVIKTSLKILGWIILGIVTLLLLAALLIQTDFVKKKISSFAEKQANTFINGELTLGEIGGNFFTGINLEDILISQNGDTLGYIQELKASYNLLPLIDGKLDIQSVQVGSPRVFLKQINDSTWNVQQLIKASTDTTTANTSSSNFAIDLAKFRLVDGTIFIDSQDTLIPREINKFAIVFSGAYSADKQSLKMDEFSFNARQPDVSVEKLIFTINRDKESIVLKDFELKTAKNQLQGDGDFAEASDPYGNANFKTAPIALSEFQFILPDLQLPARPVFTLEASLRDEKVKAVIQLEAEDQKFHFDLVSENLYIFLFNPENTEL
;
A
#
# COMPACT_ATOMS: atom_id res chain seq x y z
N MET A 1 -3.57 -2.53 60.71
CA MET A 1 -3.71 -2.83 59.27
C MET A 1 -4.11 -1.62 58.40
N LYS A 2 -5.11 -0.78 58.75
CA LYS A 2 -5.52 0.40 57.94
C LYS A 2 -4.45 1.52 57.74
N LYS A 3 -3.51 1.68 58.67
CA LYS A 3 -2.46 2.72 58.60
C LYS A 3 -1.35 2.38 57.60
N VAL A 4 -0.98 1.10 57.51
CA VAL A 4 0.08 0.62 56.59
C VAL A 4 -0.42 0.70 55.15
N ILE A 5 -1.66 0.29 54.87
CA ILE A 5 -2.29 0.40 53.54
C ILE A 5 -2.34 1.86 53.04
N LYS A 6 -2.70 2.83 53.90
CA LYS A 6 -2.69 4.26 53.51
C LYS A 6 -1.30 4.80 53.23
N THR A 7 -0.28 4.35 53.97
CA THR A 7 1.11 4.77 53.75
C THR A 7 1.70 4.14 52.50
N SER A 8 1.45 2.85 52.25
CA SER A 8 1.84 2.14 51.03
C SER A 8 1.21 2.77 49.78
N LEU A 9 -0.06 3.16 49.85
CA LEU A 9 -0.76 3.81 48.73
C LEU A 9 -0.21 5.22 48.45
N LYS A 10 0.18 5.96 49.49
CA LYS A 10 0.87 7.25 49.33
C LYS A 10 2.25 7.08 48.71
N ILE A 11 3.04 6.12 49.17
CA ILE A 11 4.38 5.85 48.62
C ILE A 11 4.27 5.44 47.15
N LEU A 12 3.31 4.56 46.83
CA LEU A 12 3.02 4.18 45.44
C LEU A 12 2.63 5.41 44.62
N GLY A 13 1.78 6.29 45.15
CA GLY A 13 1.38 7.54 44.49
C GLY A 13 2.54 8.50 44.24
N TRP A 14 3.49 8.63 45.18
CA TRP A 14 4.69 9.46 45.00
C TRP A 14 5.69 8.85 44.01
N ILE A 15 5.80 7.52 43.97
CA ILE A 15 6.62 6.80 42.98
C ILE A 15 6.02 7.00 41.58
N ILE A 16 4.71 6.81 41.43
CA ILE A 16 3.99 7.05 40.16
C ILE A 16 4.15 8.52 39.74
N LEU A 17 3.97 9.47 40.67
CA LEU A 17 4.14 10.89 40.38
C LEU A 17 5.59 11.24 39.97
N GLY A 18 6.58 10.65 40.63
CA GLY A 18 8.00 10.82 40.28
C GLY A 18 8.31 10.28 38.89
N ILE A 19 7.78 9.10 38.54
CA ILE A 19 7.91 8.50 37.21
C ILE A 19 7.21 9.38 36.15
N VAL A 20 5.99 9.84 36.41
CA VAL A 20 5.25 10.73 35.49
C VAL A 20 6.01 12.06 35.29
N THR A 21 6.55 12.64 36.36
CA THR A 21 7.33 13.89 36.28
C THR A 21 8.64 13.69 35.49
N LEU A 22 9.33 12.57 35.71
CA LEU A 22 10.54 12.22 34.97
C LEU A 22 10.23 12.03 33.48
N LEU A 23 9.14 11.34 33.14
CA LEU A 23 8.70 11.14 31.77
C LEU A 23 8.29 12.47 31.10
N LEU A 24 7.63 13.37 31.83
CA LEU A 24 7.31 14.72 31.34
C LEU A 24 8.57 15.57 31.08
N LEU A 25 9.56 15.51 31.98
CA LEU A 25 10.84 16.20 31.78
C LEU A 25 11.62 15.61 30.60
N ALA A 26 11.62 14.28 30.45
CA ALA A 26 12.22 13.61 29.30
C ALA A 26 11.52 14.00 27.99
N ALA A 27 10.19 14.09 27.99
CA ALA A 27 9.39 14.53 26.85
C ALA A 27 9.70 15.99 26.46
N LEU A 28 9.81 16.89 27.44
CA LEU A 28 10.25 18.28 27.24
C LEU A 28 11.66 18.35 26.66
N LEU A 29 12.59 17.50 27.13
CA LEU A 29 13.96 17.45 26.61
C LEU A 29 14.00 16.95 25.16
N ILE A 30 13.20 15.92 24.80
CA ILE A 30 13.08 15.42 23.41
C ILE A 30 12.62 16.52 22.45
N GLN A 31 11.83 17.47 22.94
CA GLN A 31 11.31 18.59 22.14
C GLN A 31 12.35 19.68 21.84
N THR A 32 13.50 19.70 22.53
CA THR A 32 14.56 20.70 22.31
C THR A 32 15.35 20.45 21.01
N ASP A 33 15.76 21.52 20.33
CA ASP A 33 16.44 21.45 19.03
C ASP A 33 17.75 20.64 19.05
N PHE A 34 18.44 20.63 20.19
CA PHE A 34 19.64 19.80 20.40
C PHE A 34 19.32 18.31 20.34
N VAL A 35 18.24 17.88 21.00
CA VAL A 35 17.82 16.46 21.02
C VAL A 35 17.22 16.06 19.68
N LYS A 36 16.45 16.95 19.03
CA LYS A 36 15.97 16.76 17.64
C LYS A 36 17.10 16.46 16.67
N LYS A 37 18.18 17.25 16.67
CA LYS A 37 19.37 17.00 15.82
C LYS A 37 20.01 15.65 16.12
N LYS A 38 20.05 15.24 17.39
CA LYS A 38 20.61 13.95 17.79
C LYS A 38 19.71 12.76 17.37
N ILE A 39 18.39 12.91 17.47
CA ILE A 39 17.41 11.95 16.96
C ILE A 39 17.48 11.87 15.44
N SER A 40 17.62 13.00 14.74
CA SER A 40 17.81 13.07 13.29
C SER A 40 19.03 12.26 12.87
N SER A 41 20.19 12.55 13.48
CA SER A 41 21.43 11.80 13.21
C SER A 41 21.34 10.31 13.58
N PHE A 42 20.57 9.96 14.62
CA PHE A 42 20.32 8.57 14.98
C PHE A 42 19.39 7.87 13.98
N ALA A 43 18.30 8.53 13.56
CA ALA A 43 17.36 8.04 12.56
C ALA A 43 18.02 7.89 11.18
N GLU A 44 18.88 8.84 10.78
CA GLU A 44 19.73 8.74 9.59
C GLU A 44 20.65 7.51 9.68
N LYS A 45 21.34 7.31 10.80
CA LYS A 45 22.20 6.11 11.01
C LYS A 45 21.41 4.81 10.96
N GLN A 46 20.23 4.77 11.59
CA GLN A 46 19.37 3.59 11.58
C GLN A 46 18.79 3.33 10.19
N ALA A 47 18.34 4.37 9.48
CA ALA A 47 17.85 4.27 8.10
C ALA A 47 18.95 3.81 7.14
N ASN A 48 20.18 4.34 7.26
CA ASN A 48 21.36 3.90 6.49
C ASN A 48 21.79 2.46 6.83
N THR A 49 21.27 1.88 7.92
CA THR A 49 21.45 0.45 8.23
C THR A 49 20.51 -0.43 7.40
N PHE A 50 19.32 0.08 7.03
CA PHE A 50 18.35 -0.61 6.18
C PHE A 50 18.45 -0.24 4.69
N ILE A 51 19.08 0.91 4.40
CA ILE A 51 19.22 1.45 3.06
C ILE A 51 20.70 1.44 2.64
N ASN A 52 21.04 0.93 1.46
CA ASN A 52 22.33 1.13 0.79
C ASN A 52 22.38 2.52 0.13
N GLY A 53 22.22 3.59 0.92
CA GLY A 53 22.17 4.95 0.41
C GLY A 53 22.42 5.96 1.54
N GLU A 54 22.56 7.21 1.17
CA GLU A 54 22.67 8.33 2.09
C GLU A 54 21.32 9.05 2.18
N LEU A 55 20.68 8.95 3.35
CA LEU A 55 19.52 9.75 3.72
C LEU A 55 20.00 11.07 4.34
N THR A 56 19.61 12.19 3.74
CA THR A 56 19.81 13.53 4.31
C THR A 56 18.47 14.14 4.65
N LEU A 57 18.34 14.72 5.83
CA LEU A 57 17.15 15.41 6.30
C LEU A 57 17.46 16.90 6.48
N GLY A 58 16.66 17.78 5.87
CA GLY A 58 16.81 19.22 6.04
C GLY A 58 16.38 19.66 7.43
N GLU A 59 15.08 19.56 7.70
CA GLU A 59 14.50 19.93 8.99
C GLU A 59 13.59 18.83 9.55
N ILE A 60 13.65 18.67 10.88
CA ILE A 60 12.75 17.79 11.63
C ILE A 60 12.01 18.63 12.67
N GLY A 61 10.69 18.69 12.52
CA GLY A 61 9.78 19.41 13.38
C GLY A 61 8.66 18.54 13.95
N GLY A 62 7.71 19.21 14.60
CA GLY A 62 6.55 18.58 15.23
C GLY A 62 6.77 18.17 16.69
N ASN A 63 5.83 17.36 17.18
CA ASN A 63 5.84 16.79 18.51
C ASN A 63 5.96 15.27 18.37
N PHE A 64 7.15 14.71 18.58
CA PHE A 64 7.43 13.28 18.40
C PHE A 64 6.51 12.33 19.18
N PHE A 65 5.71 12.81 20.14
CA PHE A 65 4.70 12.00 20.82
C PHE A 65 3.37 11.90 20.07
N THR A 66 3.06 12.86 19.19
CA THR A 66 1.78 12.96 18.48
C THR A 66 1.91 13.09 16.97
N GLY A 67 3.09 13.48 16.47
CA GLY A 67 3.35 13.62 15.06
C GLY A 67 4.69 14.28 14.72
N ILE A 68 5.25 13.87 13.60
CA ILE A 68 6.51 14.37 13.05
C ILE A 68 6.25 15.14 11.75
N ASN A 69 7.07 16.16 11.51
CA ASN A 69 7.17 16.86 10.24
C ASN A 69 8.62 16.78 9.78
N LEU A 70 8.84 16.30 8.57
CA LEU A 70 10.15 16.21 7.94
C LEU A 70 10.12 17.05 6.67
N GLU A 71 11.13 17.90 6.50
CA GLU A 71 11.27 18.75 5.32
C GLU A 71 12.59 18.45 4.63
N ASP A 72 12.57 18.55 3.29
CA ASP A 72 13.71 18.34 2.42
C ASP A 72 14.43 17.00 2.66
N ILE A 73 13.69 15.90 2.47
CA ILE A 73 14.24 14.55 2.57
C ILE A 73 14.90 14.20 1.23
N LEU A 74 16.21 13.95 1.25
CA LEU A 74 16.98 13.54 0.09
C LEU A 74 17.53 12.13 0.28
N ILE A 75 17.30 11.27 -0.71
CA ILE A 75 17.88 9.93 -0.78
C ILE A 75 18.83 9.92 -1.97
N SER A 76 20.11 9.66 -1.72
CA SER A 76 21.14 9.56 -2.75
C SER A 76 21.95 8.27 -2.63
N GLN A 77 22.54 7.83 -3.72
CA GLN A 77 23.45 6.67 -3.75
C GLN A 77 24.53 6.93 -4.79
N ASN A 78 25.79 6.69 -4.42
CA ASN A 78 26.94 6.85 -5.32
C ASN A 78 27.04 8.24 -5.99
N GLY A 79 26.55 9.30 -5.32
CA GLY A 79 26.55 10.67 -5.85
C GLY A 79 25.34 11.05 -6.72
N ASP A 80 24.46 10.09 -7.02
CA ASP A 80 23.22 10.34 -7.78
C ASP A 80 22.00 10.46 -6.83
N THR A 81 21.10 11.39 -7.13
CA THR A 81 19.83 11.54 -6.40
C THR A 81 18.83 10.50 -6.86
N LEU A 82 18.34 9.69 -5.93
CA LEU A 82 17.37 8.62 -6.18
C LEU A 82 15.95 9.07 -5.84
N GLY A 83 15.82 9.87 -4.80
CA GLY A 83 14.53 10.34 -4.31
C GLY A 83 14.66 11.67 -3.60
N TYR A 84 13.66 12.52 -3.76
CA TYR A 84 13.50 13.75 -3.00
C TYR A 84 12.04 13.87 -2.57
N ILE A 85 11.80 14.22 -1.32
CA ILE A 85 10.47 14.49 -0.79
C ILE A 85 10.53 15.86 -0.13
N GLN A 86 9.70 16.78 -0.61
CA GLN A 86 9.67 18.14 -0.08
C GLN A 86 9.20 18.17 1.37
N GLU A 87 8.10 17.46 1.66
CA GLU A 87 7.50 17.44 2.97
C GLU A 87 6.88 16.07 3.26
N LEU A 88 7.15 15.54 4.46
CA LEU A 88 6.50 14.36 5.02
C LEU A 88 5.95 14.70 6.40
N LYS A 89 4.63 14.62 6.55
CA LYS A 89 3.92 14.78 7.83
C LYS A 89 3.33 13.45 8.25
N ALA A 90 3.54 13.07 9.50
CA ALA A 90 2.85 11.92 10.08
C ALA A 90 2.28 12.30 11.44
N SER A 91 1.02 11.94 11.70
CA SER A 91 0.36 12.08 13.00
C SER A 91 -0.08 10.72 13.49
N TYR A 92 0.14 10.44 14.76
CA TYR A 92 -0.06 9.12 15.35
C TYR A 92 -0.37 9.21 16.84
N ASN A 93 -0.90 8.12 17.39
CA ASN A 93 -1.15 7.98 18.81
C ASN A 93 -0.28 6.86 19.38
N LEU A 94 0.58 7.19 20.34
CA LEU A 94 1.48 6.23 20.97
C LEU A 94 0.82 5.43 22.10
N LEU A 95 -0.31 5.87 22.65
CA LEU A 95 -0.95 5.18 23.78
C LEU A 95 -1.37 3.74 23.44
N PRO A 96 -2.01 3.46 22.28
CA PRO A 96 -2.39 2.10 21.90
C PRO A 96 -1.22 1.16 21.64
N LEU A 97 0.01 1.69 21.50
CA LEU A 97 1.21 0.89 21.26
C LEU A 97 1.53 -0.02 22.46
N ILE A 98 1.12 0.38 23.66
CA ILE A 98 1.22 -0.43 24.89
C ILE A 98 0.40 -1.72 24.76
N ASP A 99 -0.71 -1.67 24.03
CA ASP A 99 -1.59 -2.81 23.75
C ASP A 99 -1.23 -3.52 22.43
N GLY A 100 -0.08 -3.18 21.82
CA GLY A 100 0.36 -3.74 20.55
C GLY A 100 -0.37 -3.18 19.32
N LYS A 101 -1.04 -2.02 19.42
CA LYS A 101 -1.69 -1.34 18.30
C LYS A 101 -0.89 -0.11 17.87
N LEU A 102 -0.46 -0.06 16.61
CA LEU A 102 0.06 1.13 15.97
C LEU A 102 -1.08 1.93 15.34
N ASP A 103 -1.43 3.07 15.93
CA ASP A 103 -2.50 3.96 15.49
C ASP A 103 -1.94 5.19 14.78
N ILE A 104 -2.12 5.25 13.46
CA ILE A 104 -1.63 6.30 12.56
C ILE A 104 -2.82 7.10 12.03
N GLN A 105 -2.96 8.32 12.51
CA GLN A 105 -4.08 9.20 12.15
C GLN A 105 -3.94 9.78 10.74
N SER A 106 -2.71 10.17 10.37
CA SER A 106 -2.45 10.65 9.03
C SER A 106 -0.99 10.49 8.64
N VAL A 107 -0.75 10.20 7.36
CA VAL A 107 0.54 10.34 6.70
C VAL A 107 0.32 11.15 5.44
N GLN A 108 1.10 12.20 5.25
CA GLN A 108 1.06 13.05 4.07
C GLN A 108 2.46 13.16 3.47
N VAL A 109 2.55 12.90 2.18
CA VAL A 109 3.77 13.01 1.37
C VAL A 109 3.52 14.04 0.27
N GLY A 110 4.24 15.15 0.32
CA GLY A 110 4.13 16.26 -0.61
C GLY A 110 5.16 16.19 -1.73
N SER A 111 4.69 16.19 -2.98
CA SER A 111 5.50 16.36 -4.18
C SER A 111 6.75 15.46 -4.26
N PRO A 112 6.66 14.14 -3.99
CA PRO A 112 7.83 13.28 -4.05
C PRO A 112 8.34 13.18 -5.49
N ARG A 113 9.66 13.18 -5.65
CA ARG A 113 10.35 13.00 -6.93
C ARG A 113 11.25 11.79 -6.84
N VAL A 114 11.06 10.82 -7.71
CA VAL A 114 11.83 9.57 -7.72
C VAL A 114 12.50 9.40 -9.08
N PHE A 115 13.75 8.96 -9.09
CA PHE A 115 14.49 8.63 -10.29
C PHE A 115 14.77 7.13 -10.31
N LEU A 116 14.12 6.44 -11.24
CA LEU A 116 14.31 5.02 -11.50
C LEU A 116 15.22 4.87 -12.71
N LYS A 117 16.31 4.12 -12.55
CA LYS A 117 17.24 3.83 -13.62
C LYS A 117 17.51 2.34 -13.67
N GLN A 118 17.33 1.77 -14.86
CA GLN A 118 17.73 0.40 -15.15
C GLN A 118 19.24 0.38 -15.40
N ILE A 119 19.99 -0.35 -14.57
CA ILE A 119 21.47 -0.31 -14.59
C ILE A 119 22.02 -1.37 -15.56
N ASN A 120 21.77 -2.66 -15.28
CA ASN A 120 22.19 -3.84 -16.06
C ASN A 120 21.24 -5.03 -15.74
N ASP A 121 21.15 -6.04 -16.61
CA ASP A 121 20.42 -7.31 -16.36
C ASP A 121 19.04 -7.17 -15.69
N SER A 122 18.23 -6.19 -16.12
CA SER A 122 16.91 -5.88 -15.55
C SER A 122 16.89 -5.49 -14.07
N THR A 123 18.06 -5.19 -13.50
CA THR A 123 18.20 -4.64 -12.15
C THR A 123 18.02 -3.12 -12.15
N TRP A 124 17.26 -2.64 -11.18
CA TRP A 124 16.97 -1.22 -11.00
C TRP A 124 17.83 -0.66 -9.88
N ASN A 125 18.22 0.61 -9.99
CA ASN A 125 18.93 1.35 -8.93
C ASN A 125 18.25 1.23 -7.55
N VAL A 126 16.91 1.17 -7.51
CA VAL A 126 16.15 1.01 -6.27
C VAL A 126 16.13 -0.40 -5.68
N GLN A 127 16.42 -1.45 -6.46
CA GLN A 127 16.47 -2.82 -5.90
C GLN A 127 17.69 -3.00 -5.00
N GLN A 128 18.75 -2.25 -5.28
CA GLN A 128 19.95 -2.26 -4.44
C GLN A 128 19.80 -1.37 -3.21
N LEU A 129 18.76 -0.51 -3.14
CA LEU A 129 18.57 0.40 -2.01
C LEU A 129 18.20 -0.32 -0.73
N ILE A 130 17.37 -1.35 -0.76
CA ILE A 130 16.98 -2.06 0.46
C ILE A 130 18.00 -3.17 0.69
N LYS A 131 18.75 -3.10 1.79
CA LYS A 131 19.66 -4.19 2.18
C LYS A 131 18.80 -5.43 2.48
N ALA A 132 19.14 -6.56 1.85
CA ALA A 132 18.57 -7.84 2.25
C ALA A 132 18.87 -8.03 3.74
N SER A 133 17.83 -8.20 4.57
CA SER A 133 18.02 -8.44 6.00
C SER A 133 18.81 -9.74 6.17
N THR A 134 20.04 -9.65 6.66
CA THR A 134 20.89 -10.83 6.96
C THR A 134 20.51 -11.50 8.28
N ASP A 135 19.45 -11.02 8.95
CA ASP A 135 18.92 -11.67 10.14
C ASP A 135 18.07 -12.88 9.74
N THR A 136 18.75 -14.02 9.58
CA THR A 136 18.14 -15.36 9.60
C THR A 136 17.93 -15.86 11.03
N THR A 137 18.10 -15.01 12.04
CA THR A 137 17.55 -15.31 13.36
C THR A 137 16.04 -15.42 13.17
N THR A 138 15.52 -16.63 13.30
CA THR A 138 14.11 -16.89 13.49
C THR A 138 13.68 -16.05 14.68
N ALA A 139 13.21 -14.83 14.40
CA ALA A 139 12.38 -14.10 15.33
C ALA A 139 11.31 -15.12 15.71
N ASN A 140 11.29 -15.52 16.98
CA ASN A 140 10.19 -16.28 17.53
C ASN A 140 8.95 -15.40 17.31
N THR A 141 8.27 -15.59 16.18
CA THR A 141 6.95 -15.04 15.90
C THR A 141 5.97 -15.83 16.74
N SER A 142 6.13 -15.77 18.06
CA SER A 142 5.03 -16.01 18.97
C SER A 142 3.98 -14.98 18.63
N SER A 143 3.05 -15.34 17.74
CA SER A 143 1.74 -14.73 17.48
C SER A 143 1.61 -13.34 18.09
N SER A 144 2.34 -12.36 17.55
CA SER A 144 2.20 -11.00 18.02
C SER A 144 0.83 -10.54 17.56
N ASN A 145 -0.08 -10.23 18.49
CA ASN A 145 -1.39 -9.62 18.21
C ASN A 145 -1.25 -8.17 17.71
N PHE A 146 -0.15 -7.87 17.02
CA PHE A 146 0.17 -6.54 16.56
C PHE A 146 -0.86 -6.10 15.52
N ALA A 147 -1.47 -4.95 15.77
CA ALA A 147 -2.45 -4.35 14.88
C ALA A 147 -1.92 -3.02 14.37
N ILE A 148 -2.22 -2.71 13.11
CA ILE A 148 -1.92 -1.41 12.50
C ILE A 148 -3.25 -0.81 12.08
N ASP A 149 -3.46 0.46 12.39
CA ASP A 149 -4.62 1.23 11.95
C ASP A 149 -4.11 2.51 11.32
N LEU A 150 -4.44 2.72 10.05
CA LEU A 150 -4.05 3.88 9.27
C LEU A 150 -5.32 4.57 8.80
N ALA A 151 -5.68 5.64 9.50
CA ALA A 151 -6.90 6.38 9.20
C ALA A 151 -6.81 7.12 7.86
N LYS A 152 -5.61 7.59 7.47
CA LYS A 152 -5.40 8.22 6.15
C LYS A 152 -3.93 8.30 5.74
N PHE A 153 -3.60 7.79 4.55
CA PHE A 153 -2.40 8.13 3.82
C PHE A 153 -2.77 9.02 2.63
N ARG A 154 -1.93 10.02 2.35
CA ARG A 154 -2.09 10.91 1.21
C ARG A 154 -0.73 11.22 0.57
N LEU A 155 -0.62 10.96 -0.72
CA LEU A 155 0.47 11.43 -1.58
C LEU A 155 -0.12 12.34 -2.64
N VAL A 156 0.47 13.51 -2.85
CA VAL A 156 0.00 14.49 -3.86
C VAL A 156 1.18 14.93 -4.73
N ASP A 157 0.91 15.10 -6.02
CA ASP A 157 1.84 15.65 -7.02
C ASP A 157 3.18 14.90 -7.10
N GLY A 158 3.15 13.57 -6.94
CA GLY A 158 4.31 12.73 -7.16
C GLY A 158 4.78 12.74 -8.61
N THR A 159 6.09 12.68 -8.79
CA THR A 159 6.75 12.58 -10.08
C THR A 159 7.77 11.45 -10.05
N ILE A 160 7.76 10.58 -11.05
CA ILE A 160 8.71 9.49 -11.22
C ILE A 160 9.33 9.65 -12.61
N PHE A 161 10.65 9.78 -12.65
CA PHE A 161 11.43 9.73 -13.88
C PHE A 161 11.98 8.32 -14.04
N ILE A 162 11.88 7.77 -15.24
CA ILE A 162 12.25 6.39 -15.53
C ILE A 162 13.19 6.38 -16.73
N ASP A 163 14.40 5.90 -16.50
CA ASP A 163 15.40 5.61 -17.52
C ASP A 163 15.49 4.10 -17.71
N SER A 164 14.83 3.61 -18.75
CA SER A 164 14.78 2.20 -19.14
C SER A 164 14.97 2.05 -20.64
N GLN A 165 15.53 0.91 -21.05
CA GLN A 165 15.64 0.53 -22.46
C GLN A 165 14.32 -0.06 -23.01
N ASP A 166 13.39 -0.43 -22.12
CA ASP A 166 12.09 -0.97 -22.51
C ASP A 166 11.13 0.16 -22.89
N THR A 167 10.70 0.18 -24.16
CA THR A 167 9.77 1.18 -24.68
C THR A 167 8.33 1.01 -24.19
N LEU A 168 8.00 -0.11 -23.55
CA LEU A 168 6.70 -0.32 -22.90
C LEU A 168 6.61 0.38 -21.55
N ILE A 169 7.75 0.68 -20.93
CA ILE A 169 7.81 1.38 -19.66
C ILE A 169 7.82 2.89 -19.95
N PRO A 170 6.88 3.66 -19.36
CA PRO A 170 6.85 5.10 -19.55
C PRO A 170 8.10 5.77 -19.01
N ARG A 171 8.56 6.83 -19.67
CA ARG A 171 9.75 7.60 -19.25
C ARG A 171 9.48 8.54 -18.07
N GLU A 172 8.22 8.93 -17.90
CA GLU A 172 7.83 9.85 -16.83
C GLU A 172 6.42 9.52 -16.37
N ILE A 173 6.21 9.55 -15.06
CA ILE A 173 4.90 9.55 -14.42
C ILE A 173 4.79 10.85 -13.62
N ASN A 174 3.74 11.63 -13.82
CA ASN A 174 3.49 12.87 -13.11
C ASN A 174 2.05 12.95 -12.60
N LYS A 175 1.79 13.97 -11.77
CA LYS A 175 0.50 14.15 -11.06
C LYS A 175 0.09 12.87 -10.33
N PHE A 176 1.06 12.12 -9.82
CA PHE A 176 0.78 10.90 -9.10
C PHE A 176 0.14 11.28 -7.77
N ALA A 177 -1.08 10.81 -7.55
CA ALA A 177 -1.82 11.02 -6.33
C ALA A 177 -2.34 9.69 -5.80
N ILE A 178 -2.22 9.51 -4.48
CA ILE A 178 -2.79 8.36 -3.77
C ILE A 178 -3.47 8.86 -2.50
N VAL A 179 -4.69 8.40 -2.24
CA VAL A 179 -5.35 8.48 -0.95
C VAL A 179 -5.87 7.10 -0.58
N PHE A 180 -5.41 6.56 0.55
CA PHE A 180 -5.93 5.29 1.07
C PHE A 180 -6.03 5.30 2.59
N SER A 181 -6.86 4.41 3.11
CA SER A 181 -6.91 4.07 4.54
C SER A 181 -6.94 2.55 4.69
N GLY A 182 -6.59 2.04 5.86
CA GLY A 182 -6.59 0.60 6.05
C GLY A 182 -6.27 0.19 7.47
N ALA A 183 -6.63 -1.04 7.79
CA ALA A 183 -6.31 -1.66 9.05
C ALA A 183 -5.72 -3.05 8.79
N TYR A 184 -4.80 -3.45 9.65
CA TYR A 184 -4.17 -4.76 9.62
C TYR A 184 -4.18 -5.36 11.02
N SER A 185 -4.51 -6.64 11.10
CA SER A 185 -4.33 -7.50 12.25
C SER A 185 -4.13 -8.92 11.76
N ALA A 186 -3.82 -9.86 12.66
CA ALA A 186 -3.71 -11.28 12.30
C ALA A 186 -5.01 -11.84 11.67
N ASP A 187 -6.17 -11.35 12.13
CA ASP A 187 -7.47 -11.93 11.80
C ASP A 187 -8.27 -11.14 10.77
N LYS A 188 -7.99 -9.84 10.64
CA LYS A 188 -8.73 -8.92 9.78
C LYS A 188 -7.78 -7.94 9.11
N GLN A 189 -7.96 -7.77 7.81
CA GLN A 189 -7.30 -6.73 7.03
C GLN A 189 -8.34 -5.96 6.23
N SER A 190 -8.17 -4.64 6.13
CA SER A 190 -8.96 -3.79 5.26
C SER A 190 -8.06 -2.78 4.57
N LEU A 191 -8.38 -2.49 3.32
CA LEU A 191 -7.76 -1.43 2.53
C LEU A 191 -8.85 -0.74 1.72
N LYS A 192 -8.96 0.57 1.90
CA LYS A 192 -9.82 1.44 1.11
C LYS A 192 -8.95 2.36 0.28
N MET A 193 -9.01 2.24 -1.03
CA MET A 193 -8.42 3.17 -1.98
C MET A 193 -9.47 4.22 -2.34
N ASP A 194 -9.27 5.44 -1.85
CA ASP A 194 -10.15 6.59 -2.13
C ASP A 194 -9.69 7.37 -3.38
N GLU A 195 -8.41 7.31 -3.71
CA GLU A 195 -7.83 7.94 -4.89
C GLU A 195 -6.55 7.21 -5.29
N PHE A 196 -6.42 6.87 -6.57
CA PHE A 196 -5.15 6.53 -7.20
C PHE A 196 -5.22 7.06 -8.63
N SER A 197 -4.32 7.98 -8.97
CA SER A 197 -4.29 8.61 -10.29
C SER A 197 -2.87 8.97 -10.69
N PHE A 198 -2.60 8.94 -11.99
CA PHE A 198 -1.33 9.39 -12.57
C PHE A 198 -1.46 9.64 -14.07
N ASN A 199 -0.53 10.43 -14.61
CA ASN A 199 -0.31 10.52 -16.05
C ASN A 199 1.11 10.07 -16.39
N ALA A 200 1.22 9.10 -17.27
CA ALA A 200 2.47 8.60 -17.79
C ALA A 200 2.70 9.13 -19.21
N ARG A 201 3.97 9.31 -19.58
CA ARG A 201 4.40 9.77 -20.90
C ARG A 201 5.36 8.79 -21.55
N GLN A 202 5.17 8.59 -22.85
CA GLN A 202 6.03 7.75 -23.72
C GLN A 202 6.22 6.32 -23.18
N PRO A 203 5.19 5.45 -23.22
CA PRO A 203 3.89 5.66 -23.87
C PRO A 203 2.90 6.46 -23.01
N ASP A 204 1.93 7.08 -23.68
CA ASP A 204 0.90 7.88 -23.01
C ASP A 204 -0.15 6.96 -22.39
N VAL A 205 -0.13 6.85 -21.07
CA VAL A 205 -1.08 6.05 -20.28
C VAL A 205 -1.53 6.91 -19.10
N SER A 206 -2.81 6.95 -18.81
CA SER A 206 -3.31 7.73 -17.68
C SER A 206 -4.35 6.94 -16.91
N VAL A 207 -4.21 6.92 -15.60
CA VAL A 207 -5.24 6.45 -14.68
C VAL A 207 -5.84 7.70 -14.07
N GLU A 208 -7.09 8.00 -14.44
CA GLU A 208 -7.82 9.14 -13.91
C GLU A 208 -8.35 8.84 -12.50
N LYS A 209 -8.72 7.58 -12.27
CA LYS A 209 -9.26 7.12 -10.99
C LYS A 209 -9.07 5.61 -10.86
N LEU A 210 -8.57 5.17 -9.71
CA LEU A 210 -8.73 3.81 -9.23
C LEU A 210 -9.21 3.89 -7.77
N ILE A 211 -10.38 3.33 -7.50
CA ILE A 211 -10.96 3.21 -6.16
C ILE A 211 -11.46 1.79 -5.94
N PHE A 212 -11.42 1.37 -4.69
CA PHE A 212 -11.99 0.09 -4.23
C PHE A 212 -11.94 0.01 -2.70
N THR A 213 -12.73 -0.89 -2.14
CA THR A 213 -12.57 -1.37 -0.77
C THR A 213 -12.35 -2.87 -0.78
N ILE A 214 -11.23 -3.33 -0.23
CA ILE A 214 -10.98 -4.76 0.00
C ILE A 214 -10.98 -5.04 1.50
N ASN A 215 -11.75 -6.04 1.90
CA ASN A 215 -11.76 -6.55 3.27
C ASN A 215 -11.43 -8.04 3.24
N ARG A 216 -10.61 -8.48 4.18
CA ARG A 216 -10.26 -9.87 4.38
C ARG A 216 -10.40 -10.23 5.84
N ASP A 217 -10.99 -11.37 6.10
CA ASP A 217 -10.93 -12.03 7.40
C ASP A 217 -10.49 -13.49 7.23
N LYS A 218 -10.74 -14.33 8.24
CA LYS A 218 -10.41 -15.76 8.23
C LYS A 218 -11.27 -16.57 7.26
N GLU A 219 -12.45 -16.08 6.92
CA GLU A 219 -13.45 -16.81 6.14
C GLU A 219 -13.48 -16.34 4.70
N SER A 220 -13.33 -15.03 4.47
CA SER A 220 -13.56 -14.45 3.15
C SER A 220 -12.68 -13.26 2.82
N ILE A 221 -12.57 -13.00 1.52
CA ILE A 221 -12.05 -11.80 0.91
C ILE A 221 -13.18 -11.17 0.11
N VAL A 222 -13.42 -9.88 0.30
CA VAL A 222 -14.51 -9.14 -0.34
C VAL A 222 -13.95 -7.85 -0.95
N LEU A 223 -14.10 -7.71 -2.26
CA LEU A 223 -13.83 -6.51 -3.04
C LEU A 223 -15.16 -5.79 -3.33
N LYS A 224 -15.25 -4.52 -2.96
CA LYS A 224 -16.41 -3.67 -3.22
C LYS A 224 -16.03 -2.35 -3.87
N ASP A 225 -16.99 -1.79 -4.59
CA ASP A 225 -16.91 -0.45 -5.18
C ASP A 225 -15.66 -0.30 -6.06
N PHE A 226 -15.24 -1.37 -6.75
CA PHE A 226 -14.09 -1.29 -7.63
C PHE A 226 -14.47 -0.46 -8.85
N GLU A 227 -13.71 0.61 -9.09
CA GLU A 227 -13.82 1.44 -10.29
C GLU A 227 -12.40 1.80 -10.74
N LEU A 228 -12.04 1.38 -11.95
CA LEU A 228 -10.86 1.82 -12.68
C LEU A 228 -11.30 2.66 -13.87
N LYS A 229 -10.81 3.89 -13.95
CA LYS A 229 -11.02 4.81 -15.05
C LYS A 229 -9.67 5.26 -15.61
N THR A 230 -9.47 5.01 -16.90
CA THR A 230 -8.34 5.51 -17.69
C THR A 230 -8.81 6.66 -18.58
N ALA A 231 -7.94 7.15 -19.48
CA ALA A 231 -8.31 8.23 -20.40
C ALA A 231 -9.41 7.83 -21.38
N LYS A 232 -9.51 6.53 -21.74
CA LYS A 232 -10.49 6.03 -22.71
C LYS A 232 -11.35 4.87 -22.24
N ASN A 233 -11.05 4.26 -21.10
CA ASN A 233 -11.71 3.07 -20.61
C ASN A 233 -12.22 3.25 -19.18
N GLN A 234 -13.27 2.49 -18.86
CA GLN A 234 -13.76 2.38 -17.49
C GLN A 234 -14.16 0.93 -17.24
N LEU A 235 -13.75 0.39 -16.09
CA LEU A 235 -14.07 -0.92 -15.59
C LEU A 235 -14.58 -0.77 -14.16
N GLN A 236 -15.70 -1.41 -13.85
CA GLN A 236 -16.27 -1.44 -12.52
C GLN A 236 -16.67 -2.86 -12.15
N GLY A 237 -16.73 -3.14 -10.86
CA GLY A 237 -17.16 -4.44 -10.40
C GLY A 237 -17.04 -4.67 -8.92
N ASP A 238 -17.37 -5.88 -8.53
CA ASP A 238 -17.30 -6.37 -7.16
C ASP A 238 -16.95 -7.85 -7.20
N GLY A 239 -16.45 -8.36 -6.09
CA GLY A 239 -16.21 -9.79 -5.95
C GLY A 239 -16.08 -10.22 -4.51
N ASP A 240 -16.32 -11.50 -4.30
CA ASP A 240 -16.14 -12.15 -3.02
C ASP A 240 -15.59 -13.56 -3.24
N PHE A 241 -14.84 -14.04 -2.27
CA PHE A 241 -14.27 -15.36 -2.28
C PHE A 241 -14.09 -15.84 -0.85
N ALA A 242 -14.42 -17.09 -0.58
CA ALA A 242 -14.18 -17.75 0.69
C ALA A 242 -13.56 -19.12 0.47
N GLU A 243 -12.41 -19.31 1.10
CA GLU A 243 -11.73 -20.59 1.16
C GLU A 243 -12.17 -21.30 2.44
N ALA A 244 -13.27 -22.04 2.34
CA ALA A 244 -13.87 -22.79 3.45
C ALA A 244 -14.09 -24.25 3.05
N SER A 245 -14.65 -25.05 3.96
CA SER A 245 -15.07 -26.43 3.65
C SER A 245 -16.08 -26.53 2.50
N ASP A 246 -16.77 -25.42 2.21
CA ASP A 246 -17.60 -25.23 1.02
C ASP A 246 -17.12 -23.94 0.32
N PRO A 247 -16.21 -24.02 -0.64
CA PRO A 247 -15.63 -22.85 -1.27
C PRO A 247 -16.68 -22.15 -2.14
N TYR A 248 -16.78 -20.83 -1.97
CA TYR A 248 -17.60 -20.01 -2.83
C TYR A 248 -16.83 -18.80 -3.33
N GLY A 249 -17.31 -18.24 -4.43
CA GLY A 249 -16.88 -16.93 -4.88
C GLY A 249 -17.80 -16.39 -5.94
N ASN A 250 -17.84 -15.07 -6.06
CA ASN A 250 -18.55 -14.36 -7.10
C ASN A 250 -17.64 -13.25 -7.63
N ALA A 251 -17.72 -12.98 -8.93
CA ALA A 251 -17.03 -11.87 -9.56
C ALA A 251 -17.93 -11.27 -10.62
N ASN A 252 -18.26 -9.99 -10.46
CA ASN A 252 -19.11 -9.27 -11.40
C ASN A 252 -18.34 -8.05 -11.88
N PHE A 253 -18.01 -8.03 -13.16
CA PHE A 253 -17.25 -6.95 -13.77
C PHE A 253 -17.93 -6.47 -15.03
N LYS A 254 -17.95 -5.15 -15.21
CA LYS A 254 -18.52 -4.50 -16.38
C LYS A 254 -17.68 -3.32 -16.80
N THR A 255 -17.54 -3.17 -18.11
CA THR A 255 -16.85 -2.02 -18.70
C THR A 255 -17.83 -1.02 -19.31
N ALA A 256 -17.39 0.23 -19.45
CA ALA A 256 -17.92 1.09 -20.50
C ALA A 256 -17.44 0.60 -21.88
N PRO A 257 -17.98 1.10 -23.01
CA PRO A 257 -17.48 0.75 -24.34
C PRO A 257 -15.94 0.78 -24.45
N ILE A 258 -15.32 -0.39 -24.57
CA ILE A 258 -13.86 -0.51 -24.47
C ILE A 258 -13.19 0.08 -25.71
N ALA A 259 -12.14 0.85 -25.48
CA ALA A 259 -11.29 1.48 -26.47
C ALA A 259 -9.89 0.87 -26.44
N LEU A 260 -9.71 -0.28 -27.10
CA LEU A 260 -8.41 -0.97 -27.15
C LEU A 260 -7.27 -0.14 -27.77
N SER A 261 -7.60 0.93 -28.52
CA SER A 261 -6.62 1.90 -29.01
C SER A 261 -5.72 2.50 -27.91
N GLU A 262 -6.16 2.51 -26.64
CA GLU A 262 -5.32 2.96 -25.52
C GLU A 262 -4.17 1.99 -25.22
N PHE A 263 -4.33 0.70 -25.55
CA PHE A 263 -3.36 -0.36 -25.27
C PHE A 263 -2.58 -0.80 -26.50
N GLN A 264 -2.62 -0.02 -27.59
CA GLN A 264 -1.95 -0.37 -28.85
C GLN A 264 -0.43 -0.52 -28.71
N PHE A 265 0.17 0.11 -27.70
CA PHE A 265 1.59 -0.08 -27.39
C PHE A 265 1.92 -1.50 -26.90
N ILE A 266 0.97 -2.21 -26.29
CA ILE A 266 1.10 -3.61 -25.84
C ILE A 266 0.53 -4.58 -26.89
N LEU A 267 -0.62 -4.23 -27.47
CA LEU A 267 -1.38 -5.06 -28.39
C LEU A 267 -1.51 -4.36 -29.76
N PRO A 268 -0.41 -4.18 -30.53
CA PRO A 268 -0.41 -3.37 -31.75
C PRO A 268 -1.29 -3.96 -32.86
N ASP A 269 -1.40 -5.28 -32.91
CA ASP A 269 -2.15 -6.02 -33.92
C ASP A 269 -3.64 -6.18 -33.56
N LEU A 270 -4.01 -5.93 -32.30
CA LEU A 270 -5.38 -6.08 -31.84
C LEU A 270 -6.17 -4.78 -32.09
N GLN A 271 -6.72 -4.67 -33.28
CA GLN A 271 -7.63 -3.58 -33.64
C GLN A 271 -9.06 -4.10 -33.68
N LEU A 272 -9.90 -3.59 -32.78
CA LEU A 272 -11.34 -3.82 -32.85
C LEU A 272 -12.00 -2.64 -33.58
N PRO A 273 -12.79 -2.88 -34.64
CA PRO A 273 -13.53 -1.83 -35.33
C PRO A 273 -14.68 -1.27 -34.47
N ALA A 274 -15.07 -2.01 -33.43
CA ALA A 274 -16.13 -1.65 -32.49
C ALA A 274 -15.58 -1.42 -31.08
N ARG A 275 -16.38 -0.76 -30.23
CA ARG A 275 -16.09 -0.53 -28.81
C ARG A 275 -17.09 -1.30 -27.95
N PRO A 276 -16.93 -2.62 -27.80
CA PRO A 276 -17.91 -3.42 -27.09
C PRO A 276 -17.92 -3.10 -25.60
N VAL A 277 -19.10 -3.23 -25.00
CA VAL A 277 -19.26 -3.38 -23.55
C VAL A 277 -18.95 -4.83 -23.22
N PHE A 278 -17.96 -5.04 -22.36
CA PHE A 278 -17.64 -6.33 -21.76
C PHE A 278 -18.32 -6.47 -20.41
N THR A 279 -19.01 -7.59 -20.19
CA THR A 279 -19.55 -8.01 -18.90
C THR A 279 -19.05 -9.42 -18.56
N LEU A 280 -18.58 -9.61 -17.34
CA LEU A 280 -18.17 -10.89 -16.77
C LEU A 280 -18.99 -11.13 -15.50
N GLU A 281 -19.68 -12.26 -15.46
CA GLU A 281 -20.33 -12.79 -14.25
C GLU A 281 -19.74 -14.17 -14.00
N ALA A 282 -18.95 -14.33 -12.94
CA ALA A 282 -18.37 -15.61 -12.56
C ALA A 282 -18.81 -16.02 -11.17
N SER A 283 -19.00 -17.32 -10.97
CA SER A 283 -19.37 -17.93 -9.70
C SER A 283 -18.61 -19.23 -9.47
N LEU A 284 -18.15 -19.43 -8.24
CA LEU A 284 -17.64 -20.69 -7.73
C LEU A 284 -18.66 -21.24 -6.73
N ARG A 285 -19.16 -22.45 -6.97
CA ARG A 285 -20.06 -23.21 -6.08
C ARG A 285 -19.77 -24.69 -6.22
N ASP A 286 -19.74 -25.43 -5.11
CA ASP A 286 -19.47 -26.87 -5.12
C ASP A 286 -18.17 -27.21 -5.89
N GLU A 287 -17.12 -26.40 -5.72
CA GLU A 287 -15.83 -26.49 -6.46
C GLU A 287 -15.91 -26.26 -7.98
N LYS A 288 -17.10 -26.01 -8.54
CA LYS A 288 -17.31 -25.72 -9.96
C LYS A 288 -17.26 -24.23 -10.23
N VAL A 289 -16.45 -23.85 -11.21
CA VAL A 289 -16.41 -22.48 -11.71
C VAL A 289 -17.33 -22.37 -12.91
N LYS A 290 -18.25 -21.41 -12.86
CA LYS A 290 -19.05 -20.95 -14.00
C LYS A 290 -18.68 -19.51 -14.31
N ALA A 291 -18.56 -19.17 -15.58
CA ALA A 291 -18.35 -17.80 -16.02
C ALA A 291 -19.19 -17.52 -17.27
N VAL A 292 -19.96 -16.44 -17.21
CA VAL A 292 -20.69 -15.88 -18.33
C VAL A 292 -19.96 -14.63 -18.78
N ILE A 293 -19.50 -14.64 -20.03
CA ILE A 293 -18.84 -13.49 -20.66
C ILE A 293 -19.73 -12.97 -21.76
N GLN A 294 -20.04 -11.68 -21.73
CA GLN A 294 -20.84 -10.99 -22.74
C GLN A 294 -20.05 -9.84 -23.36
N LEU A 295 -20.05 -9.78 -24.68
CA LEU A 295 -19.51 -8.66 -25.46
C LEU A 295 -20.64 -8.09 -26.30
N GLU A 296 -20.98 -6.83 -26.08
CA GLU A 296 -22.09 -6.16 -26.76
C GLU A 296 -21.61 -4.90 -27.48
N ALA A 297 -21.86 -4.80 -28.79
CA ALA A 297 -21.61 -3.59 -29.57
C ALA A 297 -22.73 -3.42 -30.60
N GLU A 298 -23.45 -2.28 -30.53
CA GLU A 298 -24.58 -1.99 -31.41
C GLU A 298 -25.59 -3.16 -31.44
N ASP A 299 -25.82 -3.76 -32.61
CA ASP A 299 -26.76 -4.87 -32.81
C ASP A 299 -26.09 -6.26 -32.66
N GLN A 300 -24.81 -6.31 -32.28
CA GLN A 300 -24.05 -7.55 -32.13
C GLN A 300 -23.82 -7.90 -30.66
N LYS A 301 -24.09 -9.15 -30.31
CA LYS A 301 -23.85 -9.72 -28.99
C LYS A 301 -23.15 -11.06 -29.12
N PHE A 302 -22.00 -11.19 -28.46
CA PHE A 302 -21.38 -12.47 -28.19
C PHE A 302 -21.65 -12.87 -26.74
N HIS A 303 -21.98 -14.13 -26.54
CA HIS A 303 -22.27 -14.71 -25.23
C HIS A 303 -21.51 -16.02 -25.12
N PHE A 304 -20.65 -16.12 -24.12
CA PHE A 304 -19.88 -17.31 -23.81
C PHE A 304 -20.29 -17.81 -22.44
N ASP A 305 -20.71 -19.07 -22.37
CA ASP A 305 -21.00 -19.78 -21.13
C ASP A 305 -19.88 -20.82 -20.92
N LEU A 306 -19.09 -20.61 -19.87
CA LEU A 306 -17.92 -21.39 -19.55
C LEU A 306 -18.15 -22.11 -18.23
N VAL A 307 -17.93 -23.42 -18.22
CA VAL A 307 -18.00 -24.23 -17.01
C VAL A 307 -16.72 -25.05 -16.89
N SER A 308 -16.09 -25.01 -15.72
CA SER A 308 -14.97 -25.88 -15.38
C SER A 308 -15.20 -26.52 -14.03
N GLU A 309 -15.05 -27.84 -14.01
CA GLU A 309 -15.19 -28.67 -12.81
C GLU A 309 -13.88 -28.72 -11.98
N ASN A 310 -12.74 -28.38 -12.59
CA ASN A 310 -11.41 -28.56 -12.00
C ASN A 310 -10.58 -27.27 -11.86
N LEU A 311 -11.06 -26.13 -12.37
CA LEU A 311 -10.31 -24.87 -12.33
C LEU A 311 -9.98 -24.43 -10.90
N TYR A 312 -10.88 -24.64 -9.94
CA TYR A 312 -10.61 -24.34 -8.53
C TYR A 312 -9.44 -25.17 -7.99
N ILE A 313 -9.46 -26.49 -8.20
CA ILE A 313 -8.40 -27.39 -7.75
C ILE A 313 -7.08 -27.04 -8.44
N PHE A 314 -7.10 -26.74 -9.74
CA PHE A 314 -5.91 -26.34 -10.49
C PHE A 314 -5.25 -25.07 -9.93
N LEU A 315 -6.04 -24.05 -9.58
CA LEU A 315 -5.52 -22.77 -9.11
C LEU A 315 -4.99 -22.82 -7.66
N PHE A 316 -5.62 -23.62 -6.81
CA PHE A 316 -5.34 -23.61 -5.37
C PHE A 316 -4.65 -24.88 -4.84
N ASN A 317 -4.71 -26.00 -5.59
CA ASN A 317 -4.10 -27.29 -5.24
C ASN A 317 -3.45 -27.98 -6.48
N PRO A 318 -2.46 -27.34 -7.13
CA PRO A 318 -1.93 -27.79 -8.42
C PRO A 318 -1.28 -29.18 -8.38
N GLU A 319 -0.79 -29.65 -7.23
CA GLU A 319 -0.17 -30.97 -7.08
C GLU A 319 -1.16 -32.14 -7.27
N ASN A 320 -2.48 -31.88 -7.19
CA ASN A 320 -3.53 -32.90 -7.28
C ASN A 320 -4.35 -32.85 -8.58
N THR A 321 -3.91 -32.12 -9.60
CA THR A 321 -4.69 -31.94 -10.84
C THR A 321 -4.02 -32.62 -12.03
N GLU A 322 -4.58 -33.74 -12.52
CA GLU A 322 -4.37 -34.19 -13.90
C GLU A 322 -5.33 -33.41 -14.82
N LEU A 323 -4.80 -32.83 -15.89
CA LEU A 323 -5.55 -32.05 -16.90
C LEU A 323 -6.46 -32.94 -17.76
#